data_AF-A0A3M7KQD4-F1
#
_entry.id   AF-A0A3M7KQD4-F1
#
_cell.length_a   1.000
_cell.length_b   1.000
_cell.length_c   1.000
_cell.angle_alpha   90.00
_cell.angle_beta   90.00
_cell.angle_gamma   90.00
#
_symmetry.space_group_name_H-M   'P 1'
#
loop_
_entity.id
_entity.type
_entity.pdbx_description
1 polymer ?
#
loop_
_entity_poly.entity_id
_entity_poly.type
_entity_poly.pdbx_seq_one_letter_code
_entity_poly.pdbx_strand_id
1 'polypeptide(L)'
;TSDLLARSEANKELNDKKRLATSYANLARSRTVSDGTCKFPKNIIGCDLGPYQGEVKYIADDLALECQGKAPGECNSDVNLPVLKLK
;
A
#
# COMPACT_ATOMS: atom_id res chain seq x y z
N THR A 1 -6.99 -25.97 -9.38
CA THR A 1 -6.72 -25.83 -7.93
C THR A 1 -5.27 -26.12 -7.60
N SER A 2 -4.63 -27.11 -8.23
CA SER A 2 -3.20 -27.42 -8.06
C SER A 2 -2.26 -26.23 -8.32
N ASP A 3 -2.47 -25.48 -9.40
CA ASP A 3 -1.66 -24.30 -9.75
C ASP A 3 -1.71 -23.18 -8.68
N LEU A 4 -2.90 -22.89 -8.15
CA LEU A 4 -3.08 -21.87 -7.11
C LEU A 4 -2.46 -22.27 -5.78
N LEU A 5 -2.50 -23.55 -5.43
CA LEU A 5 -1.84 -24.09 -4.24
C LEU A 5 -0.31 -24.00 -4.38
N ALA A 6 0.24 -24.42 -5.51
CA ALA A 6 1.67 -24.30 -5.79
C ALA A 6 2.15 -22.84 -5.74
N ARG A 7 1.38 -21.89 -6.30
CA ARG A 7 1.67 -20.45 -6.21
C ARG A 7 1.59 -19.93 -4.78
N SER A 8 0.68 -20.45 -3.96
CA SER A 8 0.53 -20.04 -2.56
C SER A 8 1.69 -20.53 -1.70
N GLU A 9 2.14 -21.76 -1.92
CA GLU A 9 3.30 -22.35 -1.24
C GLU A 9 4.61 -21.66 -1.66
N ALA A 10 4.82 -21.47 -2.97
CA ALA A 10 6.03 -20.83 -3.50
C ALA A 10 6.21 -19.37 -3.05
N ASN A 11 5.10 -18.66 -2.78
CA ASN A 11 5.12 -17.25 -2.38
C ASN A 11 4.76 -17.04 -0.91
N LYS A 12 4.76 -18.09 -0.07
CA LYS A 12 4.32 -18.00 1.32
C LYS A 12 5.07 -16.91 2.10
N GLU A 13 6.39 -16.90 2.04
CA GLU A 13 7.23 -15.92 2.74
C GLU A 13 6.94 -14.48 2.27
N LEU A 14 6.80 -14.29 0.97
CA LEU A 14 6.47 -13.00 0.38
C LEU A 14 5.08 -12.51 0.83
N ASN A 15 4.08 -13.40 0.84
CA ASN A 15 2.72 -13.08 1.27
C ASN A 15 2.64 -12.78 2.78
N ASP A 16 3.40 -13.51 3.61
CA ASP A 16 3.48 -13.26 5.04
C ASP A 16 4.15 -11.90 5.33
N LYS A 17 5.21 -11.55 4.58
CA LYS A 17 5.88 -10.24 4.67
C LYS A 17 4.94 -9.08 4.29
N LYS A 18 4.19 -9.23 3.20
CA LYS A 18 3.17 -8.27 2.75
C LYS A 18 2.12 -8.00 3.84
N ARG A 19 1.50 -9.07 4.35
CA ARG A 19 0.50 -8.98 5.41
C ARG A 19 1.02 -8.32 6.69
N LEU A 20 2.28 -8.60 7.04
CA LEU A 20 2.94 -7.97 8.18
C LEU A 20 3.12 -6.46 7.96
N ALA A 21 3.65 -6.06 6.80
CA ALA A 21 3.82 -4.65 6.44
C ALA A 21 2.48 -3.90 6.43
N THR A 22 1.44 -4.48 5.81
CA THR A 22 0.09 -3.94 5.79
C THR A 22 -0.44 -3.70 7.20
N SER A 23 -0.21 -4.66 8.12
CA SER A 23 -0.65 -4.53 9.51
C SER A 23 0.00 -3.33 10.22
N TYR A 24 1.29 -3.10 9.98
CA TYR A 24 1.99 -1.93 10.52
C TYR A 24 1.56 -0.62 9.85
N ALA A 25 1.35 -0.62 8.53
CA ALA A 25 0.85 0.54 7.81
C ALA A 25 -0.54 0.95 8.29
N ASN A 26 -1.43 0.00 8.55
CA ASN A 26 -2.75 0.25 9.15
C ASN A 26 -2.65 0.88 10.54
N LEU A 27 -1.73 0.40 11.38
CA LEU A 27 -1.50 1.03 12.68
C LEU A 27 -0.95 2.45 12.51
N ALA A 28 -0.03 2.66 11.58
CA ALA A 28 0.57 3.96 11.32
C ALA A 28 -0.43 4.97 10.75
N ARG A 29 -1.43 4.55 9.95
CA ARG A 29 -2.54 5.40 9.49
C ARG A 29 -3.23 6.14 10.64
N SER A 30 -3.41 5.48 11.79
CA SER A 30 -4.03 6.10 12.97
C SER A 30 -3.17 7.17 13.65
N ARG A 31 -1.86 7.19 13.38
CA ARG A 31 -0.89 8.12 14.00
C ARG A 31 -0.37 9.18 13.05
N THR A 32 -0.74 9.15 11.77
CA THR A 32 -0.33 10.10 10.73
C THR A 32 -0.43 11.59 11.13
N VAL A 33 -1.48 11.98 11.86
CA VAL A 33 -1.68 13.35 12.34
C VAL A 33 -0.73 13.67 13.50
N SER A 34 -0.61 12.76 14.47
CA SER A 34 0.26 12.88 15.65
C SER A 34 1.74 12.88 15.26
N ASP A 35 2.12 12.04 14.31
CA ASP A 35 3.47 11.91 13.75
C ASP A 35 3.80 13.07 12.79
N GLY A 36 2.81 13.90 12.46
CA GLY A 36 2.98 15.09 11.62
C GLY A 36 3.26 14.78 10.14
N THR A 37 3.00 13.55 9.70
CA THR A 37 3.14 13.14 8.29
C THR A 37 1.88 13.46 7.47
N CYS A 38 0.75 13.71 8.12
CA CYS A 38 -0.48 14.21 7.50
C CYS A 38 -0.99 15.44 8.25
N LYS A 39 -0.53 16.63 7.85
CA LYS A 39 -0.85 17.91 8.51
C LYS A 39 -1.88 18.72 7.73
N PHE A 40 -2.69 19.52 8.43
CA PHE A 40 -3.46 20.58 7.80
C PHE A 40 -2.52 21.64 7.19
N PRO A 41 -2.78 22.15 5.97
CA PRO A 41 -3.95 21.94 5.09
C PRO A 41 -3.78 20.79 4.08
N LYS A 42 -2.65 20.07 4.08
CA LYS A 42 -2.35 19.02 3.11
C LYS A 42 -3.27 17.80 3.22
N ASN A 43 -3.92 17.63 4.37
CA ASN A 43 -4.89 16.56 4.63
C ASN A 43 -6.33 16.85 4.14
N ILE A 44 -6.58 17.94 3.40
CA ILE A 44 -7.95 18.33 2.95
C ILE A 44 -8.63 17.24 2.10
N ILE A 45 -7.85 16.50 1.29
CA ILE A 45 -8.37 15.41 0.43
C ILE A 45 -8.25 14.04 1.13
N GLY A 46 -7.76 14.01 2.37
CA GLY A 46 -7.58 12.80 3.18
C GLY A 46 -6.14 12.26 3.18
N CYS A 47 -5.75 11.67 4.31
CA CYS A 47 -4.39 11.14 4.53
C CYS A 47 -4.08 9.88 3.71
N ASP A 48 -5.11 9.20 3.17
CA ASP A 48 -4.96 8.02 2.31
C ASP A 48 -4.51 8.38 0.88
N LEU A 49 -4.67 9.63 0.45
CA LEU A 49 -4.20 10.11 -0.87
C LEU A 49 -2.81 10.76 -0.80
N GLY A 50 -2.35 11.10 0.40
CA GLY A 50 -0.98 11.59 0.66
C GLY A 50 0.17 10.68 0.20
N PRO A 51 0.05 9.34 0.13
CA PRO A 51 1.10 8.46 -0.40
C PRO A 51 1.35 8.68 -1.90
N TYR A 52 0.31 8.95 -2.69
CA TYR A 52 0.45 9.30 -4.12
C TYR A 52 1.11 10.67 -4.33
N GLN A 53 1.11 11.51 -3.28
CA GLN A 53 1.80 12.80 -3.22
C GLN A 53 3.15 12.72 -2.48
N GLY A 54 3.57 11.52 -2.04
CA GLY A 54 4.85 11.27 -1.38
C GLY A 54 4.93 11.66 0.11
N GLU A 55 3.82 11.98 0.77
CA GLU A 55 3.81 12.52 2.14
C GLU A 55 3.85 11.45 3.23
N VAL A 56 3.28 10.27 2.96
CA VAL A 56 3.17 9.18 3.96
C VAL A 56 4.01 7.98 3.55
N LYS A 57 5.30 8.05 3.89
CA LYS A 57 6.33 7.06 3.50
C LYS A 57 5.93 5.61 3.80
N TYR A 58 5.42 5.32 4.99
CA TYR A 58 5.07 3.95 5.38
C TYR A 58 3.85 3.37 4.65
N ILE A 59 2.94 4.21 4.13
CA ILE A 59 1.84 3.74 3.28
C ILE A 59 2.33 3.55 1.84
N ALA A 60 3.23 4.41 1.36
CA ALA A 60 3.83 4.26 0.04
C ALA A 60 4.72 2.99 -0.06
N ASP A 61 5.52 2.73 0.97
CA ASP A 61 6.37 1.54 1.06
C ASP A 61 5.52 0.26 1.14
N ASP A 62 4.39 0.29 1.86
CA ASP A 62 3.42 -0.80 1.92
C ASP A 62 2.76 -1.06 0.56
N LEU A 63 2.27 -0.02 -0.11
CA LEU A 63 1.65 -0.12 -1.44
C LEU A 63 2.63 -0.70 -2.48
N ALA A 64 3.89 -0.29 -2.45
CA ALA A 64 4.93 -0.83 -3.33
C ALA A 64 5.22 -2.32 -3.03
N LEU A 65 5.23 -2.70 -1.75
CA LEU A 65 5.47 -4.09 -1.34
C LEU A 65 4.29 -5.00 -1.71
N GLU A 66 3.05 -4.55 -1.55
CA GLU A 66 1.84 -5.30 -1.89
C GLU A 66 1.79 -5.72 -3.37
N CYS A 67 2.27 -4.84 -4.27
CA CYS A 67 2.33 -5.13 -5.71
C CYS A 67 3.56 -5.92 -6.15
N GLN A 68 4.52 -6.22 -5.27
CA GLN A 68 5.72 -6.99 -5.63
C GLN A 68 5.35 -8.43 -6.04
N GLY A 69 5.86 -8.91 -7.18
CA GLY A 69 5.60 -10.28 -7.66
C GLY A 69 4.20 -10.50 -8.27
N LYS A 70 3.47 -9.43 -8.57
CA LYS A 70 2.24 -9.45 -9.38
C LYS A 70 2.54 -8.98 -10.80
N ALA A 71 1.81 -9.50 -11.78
CA ALA A 71 1.89 -8.98 -13.14
C ALA A 71 1.26 -7.57 -13.23
N PRO A 72 1.66 -6.74 -14.20
CA PRO A 72 1.05 -5.42 -14.41
C PRO A 72 -0.48 -5.53 -14.55
N GLY A 73 -1.23 -4.78 -13.76
CA GLY A 73 -2.70 -4.81 -13.76
C GLY A 73 -3.34 -5.93 -12.93
N GLU A 74 -2.54 -6.84 -12.35
CA GLU A 74 -3.03 -7.90 -11.44
C GLU A 74 -2.82 -7.56 -9.95
N CYS A 75 -2.35 -6.34 -9.64
CA CYS A 75 -2.23 -5.89 -8.25
C CYS A 75 -3.60 -5.42 -7.75
N ASN A 76 -4.22 -6.20 -6.87
CA ASN A 76 -5.53 -5.84 -6.30
C ASN A 76 -5.47 -4.62 -5.36
N SER A 77 -4.30 -4.33 -4.80
CA SER A 77 -4.06 -3.17 -3.93
C SER A 77 -3.83 -1.88 -4.73
N ASP A 78 -3.50 -2.00 -6.02
CA ASP A 78 -3.40 -0.89 -6.97
C ASP A 78 -4.60 -0.97 -7.93
N VAL A 79 -5.75 -0.56 -7.41
CA VAL A 79 -6.88 -0.22 -8.28
C VAL A 79 -6.45 1.02 -9.04
N ASN A 80 -6.05 0.83 -10.30
CA ASN A 80 -5.71 1.87 -11.29
C ASN A 80 -6.78 2.96 -11.25
N LEU A 81 -6.63 3.91 -10.33
CA LEU A 81 -7.50 5.04 -10.10
C LEU A 81 -7.06 6.05 -11.14
N PRO A 82 -7.84 6.32 -12.20
CA PRO A 82 -7.47 7.28 -13.23
C PRO A 82 -7.32 8.73 -12.71
N VAL A 83 -7.50 8.95 -11.41
CA VAL A 83 -7.59 10.25 -10.76
C VAL A 83 -6.22 10.82 -10.34
N LEU A 84 -5.15 10.01 -10.26
CA LEU A 84 -3.87 10.44 -9.69
C LEU A 84 -2.64 10.38 -10.63
N LYS A 85 -2.83 10.13 -11.93
CA LYS A 85 -1.83 10.53 -12.95
C LYS A 85 -1.91 12.04 -13.23
N LEU A 86 -1.87 12.85 -12.18
CA LEU A 86 -1.62 14.28 -12.35
C LEU A 86 -0.10 14.45 -12.41
N LYS A 87 0.35 14.95 -13.58
CA LYS A 87 1.73 15.36 -13.87
C LYS A 87 2.29 16.27 -12.78
#